data_AF-A0A496ARW4-F1
#
_entry.id   AF-A0A496ARW4-F1
#
_cell.length_a   1.000
_cell.length_b   1.000
_cell.length_c   1.000
_cell.angle_alpha   90.00
_cell.angle_beta   90.00
_cell.angle_gamma   90.00
#
_symmetry.space_group_name_H-M   'P 1'
#
loop_
_entity.id
_entity.type
_entity.pdbx_description
1 polymer ?
#
loop_
_entity_poly.entity_id
_entity_poly.type
_entity_poly.pdbx_seq_one_letter_code
_entity_poly.pdbx_strand_id
1 'polypeptide(L)'
;MAVSSLPGSSEIEPVLLELLGDGKEWRNRDFVDALAAHYSLTPEQLAEKLPSGRRRFYERCNFAKEDMRQAGFVESPRRGYWRITKRGLDVLAGIVPPFPYWRNWKPPKRG
;
A
#
# COMPACT_ATOMS: atom_id res chain seq x y z
N MET A 1 19.38 16.35 7.34
CA MET A 1 18.02 15.76 7.38
C MET A 1 18.19 14.29 7.70
N ALA A 2 17.61 13.79 8.79
CA ALA A 2 17.70 12.37 9.11
C ALA A 2 16.97 11.60 8.00
N VAL A 3 17.68 10.73 7.29
CA VAL A 3 17.06 9.72 6.44
C VAL A 3 16.19 8.90 7.38
N SER A 4 14.86 9.04 7.27
CA SER A 4 13.92 8.28 8.09
C SER A 4 14.15 6.80 7.80
N SER A 5 14.47 6.02 8.83
CA SER A 5 14.75 4.57 8.73
C SER A 5 13.51 3.72 8.40
N LEU A 6 12.36 4.37 8.22
CA LEU A 6 11.12 3.75 7.79
C LEU A 6 11.09 3.67 6.24
N PRO A 7 10.47 2.63 5.66
CA PRO A 7 10.29 2.52 4.21
C PRO A 7 9.34 3.62 3.70
N GLY A 8 9.63 4.18 2.54
CA GLY A 8 8.75 5.09 1.80
C GLY A 8 7.50 4.38 1.24
N SER A 9 6.49 5.15 0.82
CA SER A 9 5.27 4.58 0.24
C SER A 9 5.56 3.72 -1.00
N SER A 10 6.47 4.16 -1.87
CA SER A 10 6.87 3.42 -3.07
C SER A 10 7.60 2.12 -2.78
N GLU A 11 8.30 2.03 -1.64
CA GLU A 11 8.94 0.79 -1.19
C GLU A 11 7.92 -0.19 -0.63
N ILE A 12 6.81 0.32 -0.05
CA ILE A 12 5.70 -0.46 0.52
C ILE A 12 4.82 -1.08 -0.57
N GLU A 13 4.59 -0.39 -1.68
CA GLU A 13 3.71 -0.81 -2.78
C GLU A 13 3.91 -2.26 -3.28
N PRO A 14 5.14 -2.72 -3.63
CA PRO A 14 5.34 -4.09 -4.10
C PRO A 14 5.01 -5.12 -3.03
N VAL A 15 5.48 -4.92 -1.79
CA VAL A 15 5.21 -5.82 -0.66
C VAL A 15 3.72 -5.86 -0.32
N LEU A 16 3.05 -4.71 -0.39
CA LEU A 16 1.60 -4.60 -0.23
C LEU A 16 0.87 -5.46 -1.24
N LEU A 17 1.29 -5.43 -2.51
CA LEU A 17 0.65 -6.23 -3.56
C LEU A 17 0.85 -7.72 -3.31
N GLU A 18 2.07 -8.13 -2.96
CA GLU A 18 2.41 -9.52 -2.63
C GLU A 18 1.57 -10.06 -1.46
N LEU A 19 1.43 -9.28 -0.38
CA LEU A 19 0.62 -9.68 0.78
C LEU A 19 -0.86 -9.91 0.42
N LEU A 20 -1.41 -9.11 -0.49
CA LEU A 20 -2.78 -9.28 -0.97
C LEU A 20 -2.91 -10.36 -2.06
N GLY A 21 -1.80 -10.94 -2.52
CA GLY A 21 -1.75 -11.95 -3.58
C GLY A 21 -2.51 -13.23 -3.27
N ASP A 22 -2.90 -13.45 -2.01
CA ASP A 22 -3.77 -14.56 -1.59
C ASP A 22 -5.23 -14.41 -2.04
N GLY A 23 -5.62 -13.25 -2.59
CA GLY A 23 -6.96 -12.97 -3.08
C GLY A 23 -7.99 -12.69 -1.99
N LYS A 24 -7.60 -12.71 -0.71
CA LYS A 24 -8.53 -12.55 0.43
C LYS A 24 -8.73 -11.07 0.77
N GLU A 25 -9.77 -10.80 1.55
CA GLU A 25 -9.96 -9.48 2.15
C GLU A 25 -9.10 -9.34 3.40
N TRP A 26 -8.26 -8.31 3.41
CA TRP A 26 -7.42 -7.97 4.55
C TRP A 26 -8.00 -6.77 5.31
N ARG A 27 -8.07 -6.89 6.63
CA ARG A 27 -8.38 -5.75 7.51
C ARG A 27 -7.21 -4.79 7.48
N ASN A 28 -7.52 -3.50 7.47
CA ASN A 28 -6.51 -2.44 7.43
C ASN A 28 -5.47 -2.53 8.56
N ARG A 29 -5.89 -2.94 9.76
CA ARG A 29 -4.97 -3.12 10.89
C ARG A 29 -4.03 -4.29 10.66
N ASP A 30 -4.58 -5.48 10.43
CA ASP A 30 -3.82 -6.71 10.21
C ASP A 30 -2.85 -6.55 9.02
N PHE A 31 -3.26 -5.79 8.00
CA PHE A 31 -2.43 -5.45 6.86
C PHE A 31 -1.26 -4.54 7.19
N VAL A 32 -1.48 -3.48 7.98
CA VAL A 32 -0.41 -2.58 8.46
C VAL A 32 0.54 -3.32 9.40
N ASP A 33 0.03 -4.21 10.25
CA ASP A 33 0.83 -5.02 11.16
C ASP A 33 1.72 -6.02 10.38
N ALA A 34 1.19 -6.65 9.32
CA ALA A 34 1.96 -7.52 8.44
C ALA A 34 3.08 -6.76 7.70
N LEU A 35 2.80 -5.54 7.20
CA LEU A 35 3.83 -4.68 6.62
C LEU A 35 4.90 -4.29 7.64
N ALA A 36 4.50 -3.92 8.87
CA ALA A 36 5.44 -3.61 9.93
C ALA A 36 6.36 -4.80 10.27
N ALA A 37 5.79 -6.01 10.32
CA ALA A 37 6.55 -7.24 10.53
C ALA A 37 7.50 -7.54 9.37
N HIS A 38 7.07 -7.35 8.11
CA HIS A 38 7.92 -7.55 6.93
C HIS A 38 9.18 -6.67 6.97
N TYR A 39 9.03 -5.40 7.33
CA TYR A 39 10.17 -4.47 7.47
C TYR A 39 10.88 -4.55 8.82
N SER A 40 10.49 -5.48 9.69
CA SER A 40 11.06 -5.65 11.04
C SER A 40 11.08 -4.34 11.85
N LEU A 41 10.00 -3.56 11.77
CA LEU A 41 9.94 -2.24 12.40
C LEU A 41 9.84 -2.36 13.92
N THR A 42 10.65 -1.57 14.60
CA THR A 42 10.66 -1.47 16.07
C THR A 42 9.45 -0.68 16.59
N PRO A 43 9.06 -0.86 17.87
CA PRO A 43 8.01 -0.05 18.50
C PRO A 43 8.28 1.45 18.41
N GLU A 44 9.54 1.87 18.52
CA GLU A 44 9.98 3.27 18.43
C GLU A 44 9.74 3.83 17.03
N GLN A 45 10.08 3.05 15.99
CA GLN A 45 9.83 3.41 14.59
C GLN A 45 8.33 3.48 14.29
N LEU A 46 7.52 2.56 14.82
CA LEU A 46 6.07 2.58 14.67
C LEU A 46 5.39 3.73 15.45
N ALA A 47 6.03 4.18 16.53
CA ALA A 47 5.60 5.33 17.33
C ALA A 47 5.97 6.67 16.70
N GLU A 48 6.83 6.70 15.66
CA GLU A 48 7.21 7.94 14.98
C GLU A 48 5.97 8.65 14.40
N LYS A 49 5.83 9.95 14.69
CA LYS A 49 4.69 10.78 14.27
C LYS A 49 5.11 11.90 13.32
N LEU A 50 4.18 12.25 12.45
CA LEU A 50 4.20 13.49 11.68
C LEU A 50 3.85 14.69 12.58
N PRO A 51 4.15 15.94 12.16
CA PRO A 51 3.69 17.14 12.87
C PRO A 51 2.17 17.19 13.07
N SER A 52 1.40 16.51 12.20
CA SER A 52 -0.05 16.36 12.31
C SER A 52 -0.51 15.39 13.42
N GLY A 53 0.41 14.74 14.14
CA GLY A 53 0.11 13.75 15.17
C GLY A 53 -0.19 12.34 14.67
N ARG A 54 -0.33 12.14 13.35
CA ARG A 54 -0.49 10.82 12.72
C ARG A 54 0.81 10.02 12.79
N ARG A 55 0.72 8.71 12.99
CA ARG A 55 1.88 7.79 12.89
C ARG A 55 2.42 7.81 11.46
N ARG A 56 3.73 8.03 11.29
CA ARG A 56 4.37 8.20 9.98
C ARG A 56 4.23 6.95 9.11
N PHE A 57 4.54 5.78 9.66
CA PHE A 57 4.43 4.51 8.92
C PHE A 57 2.99 4.22 8.47
N TYR A 58 2.01 4.49 9.34
CA TYR A 58 0.59 4.34 9.01
C TYR A 58 0.19 5.23 7.83
N GLU A 59 0.67 6.47 7.80
CA GLU A 59 0.38 7.39 6.69
C GLU A 59 1.02 6.93 5.38
N ARG A 60 2.26 6.42 5.43
CA ARG A 60 2.92 5.84 4.25
C ARG A 60 2.19 4.61 3.71
N CYS A 61 1.69 3.75 4.59
CA CYS A 61 0.81 2.65 4.19
C CYS A 61 -0.45 3.17 3.49
N ASN A 62 -1.07 4.25 4.01
CA ASN A 62 -2.28 4.84 3.39
C ASN A 62 -2.00 5.37 1.99
N PHE A 63 -0.90 6.07 1.78
CA PHE A 63 -0.50 6.52 0.45
C PHE A 63 -0.25 5.35 -0.50
N ALA A 64 0.53 4.34 -0.08
CA ALA A 64 0.77 3.15 -0.90
C ALA A 64 -0.54 2.45 -1.32
N LYS A 65 -1.48 2.24 -0.39
CA LYS A 65 -2.78 1.64 -0.73
C LYS A 65 -3.59 2.50 -1.70
N GLU A 66 -3.58 3.81 -1.52
CA GLU A 66 -4.33 4.73 -2.38
C GLU A 66 -3.74 4.79 -3.78
N ASP A 67 -2.42 4.84 -3.91
CA ASP A 67 -1.71 4.81 -5.19
C ASP A 67 -1.99 3.49 -5.93
N MET A 68 -1.91 2.35 -5.23
CA MET A 68 -2.22 1.03 -5.78
C MET A 68 -3.70 0.87 -6.16
N ARG A 69 -4.60 1.53 -5.42
CA ARG A 69 -6.03 1.55 -5.69
C ARG A 69 -6.34 2.39 -6.92
N GLN A 70 -5.67 3.53 -7.08
CA GLN A 70 -5.77 4.36 -8.27
C GLN A 70 -5.24 3.61 -9.48
N ALA A 71 -4.11 2.91 -9.37
CA ALA A 71 -3.57 2.05 -10.44
C ALA A 71 -4.48 0.85 -10.80
N GLY A 72 -5.53 0.60 -10.01
CA GLY A 72 -6.50 -0.47 -10.22
C GLY A 72 -5.99 -1.85 -9.82
N PHE A 73 -4.90 -1.93 -9.05
CA PHE A 73 -4.30 -3.19 -8.60
C PHE A 73 -4.95 -3.73 -7.33
N VAL A 74 -5.48 -2.84 -6.49
CA VAL A 74 -6.21 -3.19 -5.28
C VAL A 74 -7.53 -2.43 -5.21
N GLU A 75 -8.46 -2.93 -4.41
CA GLU A 75 -9.74 -2.29 -4.15
C GLU A 75 -10.10 -2.33 -2.66
N SER A 76 -11.04 -1.48 -2.26
CA SER A 76 -11.58 -1.46 -0.90
C SER A 76 -13.06 -1.86 -0.94
N PRO A 77 -13.38 -3.17 -0.83
CA PRO A 77 -14.74 -3.66 -1.01
C PRO A 77 -15.71 -3.13 0.05
N ARG A 78 -15.17 -2.78 1.22
CA ARG A 78 -15.87 -2.14 2.34
C ARG A 78 -14.89 -1.38 3.22
N ARG A 79 -15.42 -0.46 4.02
CA ARG A 79 -14.61 0.43 4.86
C ARG A 79 -13.61 -0.36 5.72
N GLY A 80 -12.34 -0.04 5.56
CA GLY A 80 -11.25 -0.63 6.34
C GLY A 80 -10.82 -2.03 5.88
N TYR A 81 -11.27 -2.48 4.70
CA TYR A 81 -10.84 -3.74 4.08
C TYR A 81 -10.23 -3.49 2.71
N TRP A 82 -9.29 -4.35 2.33
CA TRP A 82 -8.53 -4.27 1.08
C TRP A 82 -8.40 -5.65 0.45
N ARG A 83 -8.41 -5.71 -0.88
CA ARG A 83 -8.22 -6.95 -1.64
C ARG A 83 -7.51 -6.64 -2.96
N ILE A 84 -6.72 -7.58 -3.48
CA ILE A 84 -6.15 -7.49 -4.82
C ILE A 84 -7.23 -7.65 -5.90
N THR A 85 -7.11 -6.90 -6.99
CA THR A 85 -7.97 -7.07 -8.17
C THR A 85 -7.38 -8.11 -9.12
N LYS A 86 -8.14 -8.52 -10.15
CA LYS A 86 -7.59 -9.34 -11.25
C LYS A 86 -6.36 -8.70 -11.88
N ARG A 87 -6.39 -7.38 -12.13
CA ARG A 87 -5.26 -6.64 -12.70
C ARG A 87 -4.04 -6.67 -11.78
N GLY A 88 -4.23 -6.61 -10.46
CA GLY A 88 -3.15 -6.76 -9.49
C GLY A 88 -2.52 -8.16 -9.53
N LEU A 89 -3.34 -9.21 -9.65
CA LEU A 89 -2.86 -10.58 -9.83
C LEU A 89 -2.09 -10.75 -11.14
N ASP A 90 -2.57 -10.14 -12.24
CA ASP A 90 -1.87 -10.16 -13.52
C ASP A 90 -0.49 -9.50 -13.44
N VAL A 91 -0.34 -8.45 -12.61
CA VAL A 91 0.96 -7.82 -12.34
C VAL A 91 1.89 -8.75 -11.56
N LEU A 92 1.39 -9.39 -10.49
CA LEU A 92 2.19 -10.36 -9.72
C LEU A 92 2.63 -11.56 -10.57
N ALA A 93 1.79 -11.98 -11.51
CA ALA A 93 2.08 -13.06 -12.45
C ALA A 93 3.03 -12.64 -13.60
N GLY A 94 3.44 -11.36 -13.68
CA GLY A 94 4.27 -10.84 -14.77
C GLY A 94 3.54 -10.75 -16.13
N ILE A 95 2.21 -10.90 -16.15
CA ILE A 95 1.37 -10.80 -17.35
C ILE A 95 1.24 -9.33 -17.78
N VAL A 96 1.17 -8.42 -16.80
CA VAL A 96 1.11 -6.97 -17.01
C VAL A 96 2.31 -6.34 -16.30
N PRO A 97 3.01 -5.35 -16.91
CA PRO A 97 4.11 -4.70 -16.23
C PRO A 97 3.63 -3.99 -14.94
N PRO A 98 4.41 -4.03 -13.85
CA PRO A 98 4.14 -3.23 -12.66
C PRO A 98 4.20 -1.75 -13.03
N PHE A 99 3.36 -0.95 -12.39
CA PHE A 99 3.19 0.50 -12.58
C PHE A 99 2.99 0.95 -14.05
N PRO A 100 1.79 1.41 -14.44
CA PRO A 100 1.67 2.13 -15.70
C PRO A 100 2.47 3.45 -15.62
N TYR A 101 3.13 3.82 -16.70
CA TYR A 101 3.83 5.10 -16.90
C TYR A 101 2.87 6.27 -16.58
N TRP A 102 2.92 6.76 -15.35
CA TRP A 102 1.97 7.68 -14.71
C TRP A 102 1.99 9.11 -15.27
N ARG A 103 2.81 9.43 -16.29
CA ARG A 103 2.87 10.80 -16.82
C ARG A 103 1.57 11.31 -17.43
N ASN A 104 0.66 10.43 -17.88
CA ASN A 104 -0.55 10.84 -18.61
C ASN A 104 -1.87 10.21 -18.13
N TRP A 105 -1.88 9.41 -17.07
CA TRP A 105 -3.09 8.71 -16.64
C TRP A 105 -3.95 9.60 -15.73
N LYS A 106 -5.22 9.83 -16.12
CA LYS A 106 -6.24 10.43 -15.27
C LYS A 106 -7.24 9.34 -14.87
N PRO A 107 -7.53 9.16 -13.57
CA PRO A 107 -8.60 8.25 -13.17
C PRO A 107 -9.92 8.66 -13.82
N PRO A 108 -10.79 7.72 -14.23
CA PRO A 108 -12.14 8.07 -14.63
C PRO A 108 -12.79 8.82 -13.46
N LYS A 109 -13.39 9.98 -13.75
CA LYS A 109 -14.17 10.71 -12.75
C LYS A 109 -15.24 9.75 -12.25
N ARG A 110 -15.17 9.37 -10.97
CA ARG A 110 -16.29 8.68 -10.33
C ARG A 110 -17.48 9.64 -10.39
N GLY A 111 -18.52 9.25 -11.11
CA GLY A 111 -19.82 9.91 -11.08
C GLY A 111 -20.49 9.74 -9.73
#